data_AF-C3YC87-F1
#
_entry.id   AF-C3YC87-F1
#
_cell.length_a   1.000
_cell.length_b   1.000
_cell.length_c   1.000
_cell.angle_alpha   90.00
_cell.angle_beta   90.00
_cell.angle_gamma   90.00
#
_symmetry.space_group_name_H-M   'P 1'
#
loop_
_entity.id
_entity.type
_entity.pdbx_description
1 polymer ?
#
loop_
_entity_poly.entity_id
_entity_poly.type
_entity_poly.pdbx_seq_one_letter_code
_entity_poly.pdbx_strand_id
1 'polypeptide(L)'
;MKLKARLVTGVLFITLVACGLLVLNGNLRVAVEFTADPAAGQGAGRAAQGAETSREEVLHEKKPWRLLQFGITRYSLYARNDPNVEEVLKAIRTQEVTYVEMKPGGTQLKLFMEFEDTSIGLFKPWRWPRDRETPPDHFYFTDYERHNAEIAAYHLDRILDFRRCPPVSGRWFNVTSEIRQKSEDEKLLKTFFVSPIGNVCFFGDCSYYCNTEHMICAIKDHHMLEGSVAAYLPRWQEAPRKTWKHPWKRSYSRVRKADWEVTDGETFCRQVRSTPPYDKGRRFGDLLDLTVYDFLMGNMDRHHYETFKAFGNNSAPIHLDQGRAIRKSTWLRLQLLAKEDYRLSDVMRESMRTDPIAPILTEPHLLALDRRVGIILDTVAKCIQKKGAENVLLEDLKDTTIANRLSIRRSFLCLAEEGPGCVKDPAPGTPSLRFSLVATCPGKSPRLSTDSDNKLL
;
A
#
# COMPACT_ATOMS: atom_id res chain seq x y z
N MET A 1 56.15 30.31 38.34
CA MET A 1 56.97 29.55 37.36
C MET A 1 56.18 29.55 36.04
N LYS A 2 56.65 29.91 34.82
CA LYS A 2 57.95 29.76 34.11
C LYS A 2 58.32 28.27 33.98
N LEU A 3 58.51 27.62 32.82
CA LEU A 3 58.72 27.99 31.38
C LEU A 3 57.46 27.62 30.51
N LYS A 4 57.22 28.03 29.24
CA LYS A 4 57.98 28.14 27.95
C LYS A 4 58.42 26.77 27.37
N ALA A 5 58.52 26.48 26.07
CA ALA A 5 58.01 27.00 24.76
C ALA A 5 58.08 25.79 23.76
N ARG A 6 58.05 25.77 22.42
CA ARG A 6 57.96 26.63 21.19
C ARG A 6 57.56 25.61 20.07
N LEU A 7 56.82 25.82 18.96
CA LEU A 7 56.61 26.85 17.94
C LEU A 7 57.79 27.18 16.99
N VAL A 8 57.83 26.49 15.83
CA VAL A 8 58.28 26.88 14.47
C VAL A 8 57.49 25.95 13.50
N THR A 9 56.89 26.25 12.33
CA THR A 9 56.83 27.36 11.34
C THR A 9 57.84 27.33 10.16
N GLY A 10 57.50 26.67 9.05
CA GLY A 10 58.23 26.68 7.77
C GLY A 10 57.30 26.43 6.56
N VAL A 11 57.62 26.97 5.38
CA VAL A 11 56.69 27.12 4.22
C VAL A 11 57.45 27.00 2.88
N LEU A 12 56.72 26.76 1.78
CA LEU A 12 56.94 27.25 0.39
C LEU A 12 57.55 26.29 -0.70
N PHE A 13 56.65 25.75 -1.55
CA PHE A 13 56.70 25.67 -3.04
C PHE A 13 57.74 24.87 -3.88
N ILE A 14 57.32 24.68 -5.16
CA ILE A 14 58.06 24.35 -6.40
C ILE A 14 58.26 22.85 -6.73
N THR A 15 58.57 22.57 -8.00
CA THR A 15 57.94 21.50 -8.82
C THR A 15 58.90 20.62 -9.62
N LEU A 16 58.37 19.44 -10.02
CA LEU A 16 58.67 18.64 -11.24
C LEU A 16 59.91 17.70 -11.30
N VAL A 17 59.76 16.74 -12.23
CA VAL A 17 60.75 15.84 -12.87
C VAL A 17 60.94 14.40 -12.32
N ALA A 18 60.08 13.52 -12.84
CA ALA A 18 60.35 12.23 -13.50
C ALA A 18 60.89 10.96 -12.77
N CYS A 19 60.24 9.84 -13.13
CA CYS A 19 60.73 8.47 -13.36
C CYS A 19 61.56 7.73 -12.28
N GLY A 20 60.93 6.68 -11.71
CA GLY A 20 61.59 5.61 -10.98
C GLY A 20 60.68 4.38 -10.83
N LEU A 21 60.51 3.57 -11.88
CA LEU A 21 59.73 2.33 -11.81
C LEU A 21 60.48 1.27 -10.98
N LEU A 22 59.81 0.71 -9.98
CA LEU A 22 60.12 -0.63 -9.47
C LEU A 22 58.87 -1.24 -8.80
N VAL A 23 58.16 -2.09 -9.55
CA VAL A 23 57.07 -2.93 -9.06
C VAL A 23 57.31 -4.35 -9.57
N LEU A 24 57.26 -5.31 -8.65
CA LEU A 24 57.17 -6.73 -8.98
C LEU A 24 56.04 -7.36 -8.16
N ASN A 25 55.22 -8.17 -8.82
CA ASN A 25 54.15 -9.02 -8.28
C ASN A 25 52.96 -8.27 -7.63
N GLY A 26 51.72 -8.38 -8.13
CA GLY A 26 51.28 -9.03 -9.37
C GLY A 26 49.76 -9.21 -9.43
N ASN A 27 49.18 -9.00 -10.62
CA ASN A 27 47.78 -9.27 -11.02
C ASN A 27 46.65 -8.50 -10.31
N LEU A 28 45.55 -8.13 -10.97
CA LEU A 28 45.37 -7.69 -12.36
C LEU A 28 44.05 -6.89 -12.41
N ARG A 29 44.08 -5.63 -12.84
CA ARG A 29 42.87 -4.86 -13.20
C ARG A 29 43.06 -4.26 -14.57
N VAL A 30 42.15 -4.57 -15.49
CA VAL A 30 42.11 -3.93 -16.81
C VAL A 30 41.53 -2.52 -16.64
N ALA A 31 42.40 -1.53 -16.71
CA ALA A 31 41.99 -0.15 -16.93
C ALA A 31 42.02 0.13 -18.44
N VAL A 32 40.94 0.70 -18.97
CA VAL A 32 40.89 1.21 -20.35
C VAL A 32 41.16 2.70 -20.27
N GLU A 33 42.36 3.13 -20.67
CA GLU A 33 42.67 4.55 -20.82
C GLU A 33 42.01 5.09 -22.10
N PHE A 34 41.17 6.12 -21.94
CA PHE A 34 40.68 6.91 -23.06
C PHE A 34 41.66 8.06 -23.31
N THR A 35 42.49 7.93 -24.35
CA THR A 35 43.27 9.07 -24.88
C THR A 35 42.31 10.05 -25.55
N ALA A 36 42.10 11.23 -24.94
CA ALA A 36 41.22 12.25 -25.48
C ALA A 36 41.91 13.00 -26.64
N ASP A 37 41.42 12.77 -27.87
CA ASP A 37 41.84 13.50 -29.07
C ASP A 37 41.08 14.84 -29.17
N PRO A 38 41.75 16.02 -29.18
CA PRO A 38 41.10 17.32 -29.05
C PRO A 38 40.47 17.84 -30.36
N ALA A 39 39.65 17.01 -31.03
CA ALA A 39 39.11 17.28 -32.37
C ALA A 39 37.61 16.98 -32.57
N ALA A 40 36.78 17.03 -31.52
CA ALA A 40 35.33 16.76 -31.61
C ALA A 40 34.44 17.70 -30.78
N GLY A 41 34.34 18.96 -31.19
CA GLY A 41 33.28 19.85 -30.71
C GLY A 41 31.89 19.42 -31.24
N GLN A 42 30.82 19.75 -30.50
CA GLN A 42 29.41 19.45 -30.84
C GLN A 42 28.98 17.96 -30.71
N GLY A 43 29.07 17.41 -29.50
CA GLY A 43 28.45 16.10 -29.17
C GLY A 43 28.04 15.91 -27.70
N ALA A 44 28.78 16.48 -26.76
CA ALA A 44 28.66 16.20 -25.32
C ALA A 44 27.26 16.43 -24.70
N GLY A 45 26.47 17.40 -25.21
CA GLY A 45 25.20 17.79 -24.58
C GLY A 45 24.16 16.66 -24.47
N ARG A 46 24.00 15.83 -25.51
CA ARG A 46 23.07 14.69 -25.48
C ARG A 46 23.55 13.55 -24.59
N ALA A 47 24.87 13.30 -24.54
CA ALA A 47 25.44 12.25 -23.71
C ALA A 47 25.34 12.60 -22.22
N ALA A 48 25.58 13.86 -21.85
CA ALA A 48 25.36 14.35 -20.50
C ALA A 48 23.90 14.18 -20.06
N GLN A 49 22.94 14.67 -20.85
CA GLN A 49 21.51 14.53 -20.55
C GLN A 49 21.10 13.05 -20.39
N GLY A 50 21.50 12.16 -21.30
CA GLY A 50 21.18 10.74 -21.20
C GLY A 50 21.78 10.05 -19.96
N ALA A 51 23.00 10.44 -19.55
CA ALA A 51 23.64 9.95 -18.33
C ALA A 51 23.02 10.55 -17.04
N GLU A 52 22.48 11.76 -17.12
CA GLU A 52 21.83 12.45 -16.00
C GLU A 52 20.41 11.93 -15.78
N THR A 53 19.60 11.81 -16.83
CA THR A 53 18.26 11.19 -16.77
C THR A 53 18.32 9.74 -16.30
N SER A 54 19.21 8.90 -16.86
CA SER A 54 19.35 7.51 -16.39
C SER A 54 19.89 7.41 -14.96
N ARG A 55 20.65 8.41 -14.48
CA ARG A 55 21.05 8.51 -13.07
C ARG A 55 19.89 8.92 -12.16
N GLU A 56 19.04 9.86 -12.59
CA GLU A 56 17.82 10.25 -11.88
C GLU A 56 16.80 9.10 -11.81
N GLU A 57 16.61 8.35 -12.90
CA GLU A 57 15.77 7.14 -12.93
C GLU A 57 16.29 6.07 -11.94
N VAL A 58 17.60 5.79 -11.95
CA VAL A 58 18.25 4.86 -11.01
C VAL A 58 18.25 5.36 -9.56
N LEU A 59 18.12 6.66 -9.32
CA LEU A 59 17.89 7.23 -7.98
C LEU A 59 16.41 7.16 -7.59
N HIS A 60 15.49 7.37 -8.52
CA HIS A 60 14.03 7.27 -8.30
C HIS A 60 13.59 5.84 -7.99
N GLU A 61 14.16 4.83 -8.66
CA GLU A 61 13.96 3.41 -8.32
C GLU A 61 14.38 3.06 -6.89
N LYS A 62 15.29 3.82 -6.28
CA LYS A 62 15.86 3.56 -4.95
C LYS A 62 15.15 4.30 -3.81
N LYS A 63 14.15 5.16 -4.10
CA LYS A 63 13.37 5.83 -3.06
C LYS A 63 12.56 4.80 -2.25
N PRO A 64 12.51 4.87 -0.91
CA PRO A 64 11.80 3.88 -0.08
C PRO A 64 10.34 3.66 -0.52
N TRP A 65 9.66 4.72 -0.96
CA TRP A 65 8.29 4.64 -1.47
C TRP A 65 8.16 3.82 -2.76
N ARG A 66 9.09 3.96 -3.70
CA ARG A 66 9.14 3.17 -4.93
C ARG A 66 9.56 1.73 -4.65
N LEU A 67 10.52 1.51 -3.74
CA LEU A 67 10.91 0.16 -3.29
C LEU A 67 9.74 -0.57 -2.62
N LEU A 68 8.97 0.11 -1.75
CA LEU A 68 7.75 -0.42 -1.14
C LEU A 68 6.69 -0.76 -2.22
N GLN A 69 6.47 0.14 -3.18
CA GLN A 69 5.55 -0.08 -4.31
C GLN A 69 5.98 -1.26 -5.18
N PHE A 70 7.28 -1.45 -5.45
CA PHE A 70 7.81 -2.62 -6.15
C PHE A 70 7.75 -3.91 -5.32
N GLY A 71 7.71 -3.79 -3.98
CA GLY A 71 7.53 -4.89 -3.03
C GLY A 71 6.13 -5.52 -3.03
N ILE A 72 5.12 -4.83 -3.59
CA ILE A 72 3.72 -5.32 -3.65
C ILE A 72 3.65 -6.67 -4.38
N THR A 73 2.97 -7.63 -3.75
CA THR A 73 2.76 -8.99 -4.26
C THR A 73 1.27 -9.31 -4.44
N ARG A 74 0.96 -10.48 -5.00
CA ARG A 74 -0.40 -11.05 -5.02
C ARG A 74 -0.98 -11.41 -3.64
N TYR A 75 -0.20 -11.31 -2.56
CA TYR A 75 -0.57 -11.70 -1.19
C TYR A 75 -0.69 -10.53 -0.22
N SER A 76 0.24 -9.56 -0.31
CA SER A 76 0.34 -8.40 0.57
C SER A 76 0.92 -7.19 -0.18
N LEU A 77 0.69 -5.99 0.36
CA LEU A 77 1.32 -4.75 -0.10
C LEU A 77 2.79 -4.64 0.33
N TYR A 78 3.17 -5.26 1.45
CA TYR A 78 4.52 -5.21 2.01
C TYR A 78 4.87 -6.52 2.75
N ALA A 79 6.15 -6.77 3.00
CA ALA A 79 6.62 -7.97 3.70
C ALA A 79 6.56 -7.83 5.24
N ARG A 80 6.94 -8.87 6.00
CA ARG A 80 6.96 -8.78 7.48
C ARG A 80 8.03 -7.83 8.00
N ASN A 81 9.24 -7.98 7.48
CA ASN A 81 10.43 -7.24 7.89
C ASN A 81 10.89 -6.29 6.76
N ASP A 82 9.94 -5.61 6.12
CA ASP A 82 10.19 -4.70 5.01
C ASP A 82 10.76 -3.37 5.53
N PRO A 83 12.03 -3.03 5.29
CA PRO A 83 12.65 -1.84 5.87
C PRO A 83 12.05 -0.55 5.33
N ASN A 84 11.48 -0.59 4.11
CA ASN A 84 10.91 0.57 3.45
C ASN A 84 9.66 1.09 4.17
N VAL A 85 8.99 0.25 4.97
CA VAL A 85 7.77 0.62 5.69
C VAL A 85 8.02 1.74 6.69
N GLU A 86 9.07 1.65 7.51
CA GLU A 86 9.34 2.68 8.52
C GLU A 86 9.98 3.94 7.91
N GLU A 87 10.79 3.81 6.86
CA GLU A 87 11.29 4.97 6.12
C GLU A 87 10.17 5.72 5.37
N VAL A 88 9.14 5.03 4.84
CA VAL A 88 7.94 5.67 4.29
C VAL A 88 7.10 6.35 5.38
N LEU A 89 6.93 5.72 6.55
CA LEU A 89 6.22 6.35 7.67
C LEU A 89 6.97 7.58 8.21
N LYS A 90 8.30 7.51 8.29
CA LYS A 90 9.17 8.64 8.64
C LYS A 90 9.08 9.77 7.62
N ALA A 91 9.16 9.47 6.32
CA ALA A 91 8.94 10.43 5.23
C ALA A 91 7.60 11.17 5.38
N ILE A 92 6.51 10.43 5.55
CA ILE A 92 5.17 10.98 5.83
C ILE A 92 5.19 11.99 6.99
N ARG A 93 5.88 11.66 8.10
CA ARG A 93 5.92 12.47 9.32
C ARG A 93 6.78 13.74 9.20
N THR A 94 7.86 13.73 8.41
CA THR A 94 8.89 14.79 8.49
C THR A 94 9.23 15.51 7.18
N GLN A 95 8.91 14.95 6.01
CA GLN A 95 9.37 15.47 4.73
C GLN A 95 8.56 16.71 4.29
N GLU A 96 9.17 17.64 3.55
CA GLU A 96 8.45 18.82 3.04
C GLU A 96 7.35 18.41 2.04
N VAL A 97 6.16 19.01 2.19
CA VAL A 97 5.08 18.96 1.20
C VAL A 97 5.38 19.99 0.11
N THR A 98 5.50 19.55 -1.13
CA THR A 98 5.78 20.41 -2.30
C THR A 98 4.50 20.88 -2.98
N TYR A 99 3.48 20.01 -3.09
CA TYR A 99 2.22 20.31 -3.77
C TYR A 99 1.01 19.65 -3.09
N VAL A 100 -0.16 20.29 -3.17
CA VAL A 100 -1.43 19.80 -2.62
C VAL A 100 -2.60 20.07 -3.58
N GLU A 101 -3.44 19.07 -3.80
CA GLU A 101 -4.69 19.18 -4.57
C GLU A 101 -5.83 18.38 -3.92
N MET A 102 -7.09 18.68 -4.23
CA MET A 102 -8.20 17.81 -3.82
C MET A 102 -8.25 16.56 -4.68
N LYS A 103 -8.43 15.39 -4.04
CA LYS A 103 -8.71 14.16 -4.77
C LYS A 103 -10.07 14.31 -5.49
N PRO A 104 -10.13 14.19 -6.83
CA PRO A 104 -11.40 14.24 -7.56
C PRO A 104 -12.30 13.03 -7.26
N GLY A 105 -13.62 13.24 -7.37
CA GLY A 105 -14.62 12.19 -7.20
C GLY A 105 -14.68 11.59 -5.79
N GLY A 106 -14.53 12.42 -4.75
CA GLY A 106 -14.69 12.02 -3.35
C GLY A 106 -16.14 12.08 -2.85
N THR A 107 -16.48 11.20 -1.91
CA THR A 107 -17.63 11.38 -1.01
C THR A 107 -17.34 12.54 -0.06
N GLN A 108 -16.35 12.37 0.81
CA GLN A 108 -15.87 13.37 1.77
C GLN A 108 -14.48 13.90 1.36
N LEU A 109 -14.05 15.00 1.97
CA LEU A 109 -12.80 15.70 1.63
C LEU A 109 -11.56 14.83 1.86
N LYS A 110 -10.75 14.69 0.82
CA LYS A 110 -9.45 14.00 0.81
C LYS A 110 -8.50 14.80 -0.07
N LEU A 111 -7.27 15.06 0.39
CA LEU A 111 -6.27 15.77 -0.39
C LEU A 111 -5.19 14.79 -0.86
N PHE A 112 -4.64 15.00 -2.06
CA PHE A 112 -3.32 14.48 -2.37
C PHE A 112 -2.27 15.47 -1.88
N MET A 113 -1.20 14.95 -1.29
CA MET A 113 -0.01 15.71 -0.91
C MET A 113 1.19 15.09 -1.62
N GLU A 114 1.86 15.83 -2.49
CA GLU A 114 3.16 15.44 -3.02
C GLU A 114 4.27 15.96 -2.08
N PHE A 115 5.27 15.13 -1.84
CA PHE A 115 6.43 15.46 -1.02
C PHE A 115 7.68 15.73 -1.89
N GLU A 116 8.73 16.27 -1.28
CA GLU A 116 10.01 16.63 -1.93
C GLU A 116 10.61 15.55 -2.86
N ASP A 117 10.41 14.26 -2.57
CA ASP A 117 10.90 13.13 -3.38
C ASP A 117 9.90 12.67 -4.46
N THR A 118 8.88 13.47 -4.76
CA THR A 118 7.75 13.18 -5.67
C THR A 118 6.94 11.93 -5.31
N SER A 119 7.03 11.48 -4.05
CA SER A 119 6.06 10.55 -3.47
C SER A 119 4.75 11.26 -3.13
N ILE A 120 3.63 10.53 -3.22
CA ILE A 120 2.28 11.08 -2.99
C ILE A 120 1.65 10.39 -1.78
N GLY A 121 1.20 11.19 -0.81
CA GLY A 121 0.33 10.77 0.28
C GLY A 121 -1.14 11.11 0.00
N LEU A 122 -2.06 10.30 0.52
CA LEU A 122 -3.49 10.63 0.60
C LEU A 122 -3.81 11.12 2.02
N PHE A 123 -4.07 12.41 2.15
CA PHE A 123 -4.39 13.07 3.41
C PHE A 123 -5.91 13.06 3.69
N LYS A 124 -6.29 12.60 4.89
CA LYS A 124 -7.62 12.81 5.47
C LYS A 124 -7.46 13.76 6.69
N PRO A 125 -8.11 14.93 6.71
CA PRO A 125 -8.03 15.88 7.82
C PRO A 125 -8.83 15.41 9.05
N TRP A 126 -8.46 15.90 10.23
CA TRP A 126 -9.30 15.80 11.41
C TRP A 126 -10.59 16.63 11.30
N ARG A 127 -11.65 16.12 11.91
CA ARG A 127 -12.98 16.76 12.00
C ARG A 127 -13.60 16.73 13.41
N TRP A 128 -13.36 15.66 14.18
CA TRP A 128 -14.05 15.41 15.44
C TRP A 128 -13.10 14.87 16.53
N PRO A 129 -13.24 15.31 17.80
CA PRO A 129 -12.48 14.78 18.95
C PRO A 129 -12.51 13.24 19.06
N ARG A 130 -11.47 12.65 19.68
CA ARG A 130 -11.27 11.18 19.75
C ARG A 130 -12.39 10.45 20.49
N ASP A 131 -13.05 11.15 21.41
CA ASP A 131 -14.18 10.74 22.26
C ASP A 131 -15.56 10.94 21.59
N ARG A 132 -15.63 11.65 20.46
CA ARG A 132 -16.90 11.92 19.76
C ARG A 132 -17.39 10.67 19.03
N GLU A 133 -18.21 9.86 19.68
CA GLU A 133 -18.90 8.73 19.04
C GLU A 133 -19.88 9.18 17.94
N THR A 134 -20.21 8.26 17.03
CA THR A 134 -21.20 8.47 15.96
C THR A 134 -22.61 8.32 16.55
N PRO A 135 -23.54 9.28 16.35
CA PRO A 135 -24.88 9.19 16.94
C PRO A 135 -25.66 7.94 16.48
N PRO A 136 -26.43 7.26 17.35
CA PRO A 136 -27.12 6.02 17.01
C PRO A 136 -28.07 6.09 15.80
N ASP A 137 -28.65 7.26 15.54
CA ASP A 137 -29.58 7.50 14.43
C ASP A 137 -28.88 7.74 13.07
N HIS A 138 -27.54 7.87 13.05
CA HIS A 138 -26.79 8.02 11.81
C HIS A 138 -26.69 6.68 11.06
N PHE A 139 -27.06 6.70 9.78
CA PHE A 139 -26.77 5.60 8.88
C PHE A 139 -25.28 5.56 8.55
N TYR A 140 -24.76 4.37 8.25
CA TYR A 140 -23.36 4.14 7.86
C TYR A 140 -22.89 5.04 6.69
N PHE A 141 -23.76 5.29 5.71
CA PHE A 141 -23.52 6.21 4.58
C PHE A 141 -23.66 7.72 4.93
N THR A 142 -23.79 8.05 6.22
CA THR A 142 -23.86 9.43 6.78
C THR A 142 -22.94 9.60 8.00
N ASP A 143 -22.00 8.68 8.23
CA ASP A 143 -20.93 8.89 9.22
C ASP A 143 -19.79 9.73 8.62
N TYR A 144 -19.07 10.45 9.47
CA TYR A 144 -17.89 11.20 9.09
C TYR A 144 -16.68 10.28 8.96
N GLU A 145 -15.88 10.47 7.92
CA GLU A 145 -14.56 9.84 7.85
C GLU A 145 -13.64 10.42 8.95
N ARG A 146 -12.88 9.54 9.60
CA ARG A 146 -12.07 9.84 10.78
C ARG A 146 -10.62 9.48 10.50
N HIS A 147 -9.74 10.47 10.48
CA HIS A 147 -8.31 10.31 10.16
C HIS A 147 -7.61 9.28 11.08
N ASN A 148 -7.91 9.32 12.38
CA ASN A 148 -7.36 8.39 13.36
C ASN A 148 -7.85 6.94 13.17
N ALA A 149 -8.96 6.73 12.46
CA ALA A 149 -9.41 5.38 12.08
C ALA A 149 -8.53 4.78 10.97
N GLU A 150 -7.97 5.57 10.05
CA GLU A 150 -7.02 5.06 9.04
C GLU A 150 -5.71 4.59 9.68
N ILE A 151 -5.21 5.34 10.66
CA ILE A 151 -3.99 4.99 11.42
C ILE A 151 -4.25 3.72 12.24
N ALA A 152 -5.35 3.68 13.01
CA ALA A 152 -5.71 2.49 13.78
C ALA A 152 -5.95 1.27 12.88
N ALA A 153 -6.58 1.44 11.71
CA ALA A 153 -6.77 0.39 10.72
C ALA A 153 -5.43 -0.19 10.24
N TYR A 154 -4.48 0.67 9.86
CA TYR A 154 -3.16 0.24 9.42
C TYR A 154 -2.40 -0.56 10.49
N HIS A 155 -2.39 -0.08 11.74
CA HIS A 155 -1.74 -0.78 12.84
C HIS A 155 -2.42 -2.13 13.15
N LEU A 156 -3.75 -2.19 13.08
CA LEU A 156 -4.52 -3.43 13.24
C LEU A 156 -4.28 -4.43 12.09
N ASP A 157 -4.22 -3.98 10.83
CA ASP A 157 -3.85 -4.80 9.66
C ASP A 157 -2.44 -5.40 9.78
N ARG A 158 -1.50 -4.62 10.33
CA ARG A 158 -0.12 -5.04 10.64
C ARG A 158 -0.07 -6.06 11.78
N ILE A 159 -0.86 -5.89 12.84
CA ILE A 159 -0.94 -6.81 14.00
C ILE A 159 -1.62 -8.13 13.64
N LEU A 160 -2.71 -8.06 12.87
CA LEU A 160 -3.39 -9.21 12.28
C LEU A 160 -2.56 -9.86 11.15
N ASP A 161 -1.47 -9.19 10.73
CA ASP A 161 -0.46 -9.66 9.78
C ASP A 161 -1.01 -9.93 8.37
N PHE A 162 -2.13 -9.28 8.02
CA PHE A 162 -2.70 -9.30 6.67
C PHE A 162 -1.80 -8.57 5.68
N ARG A 163 -1.25 -7.41 6.09
CA ARG A 163 -0.36 -6.54 5.31
C ARG A 163 -0.97 -6.06 3.99
N ARG A 164 -2.24 -5.68 4.04
CA ARG A 164 -3.04 -5.26 2.87
C ARG A 164 -3.49 -3.81 2.95
N CYS A 165 -3.33 -3.16 4.11
CA CYS A 165 -3.55 -1.73 4.28
C CYS A 165 -2.22 -0.99 3.98
N PRO A 166 -2.21 0.07 3.16
CA PRO A 166 -1.00 0.86 2.93
C PRO A 166 -0.50 1.49 4.24
N PRO A 167 0.80 1.78 4.41
CA PRO A 167 1.29 2.51 5.58
C PRO A 167 0.58 3.83 5.80
N VAL A 168 0.11 4.08 7.04
CA VAL A 168 -0.52 5.33 7.45
C VAL A 168 0.17 5.85 8.71
N SER A 169 0.44 7.16 8.77
CA SER A 169 0.84 7.83 10.01
C SER A 169 0.06 9.15 10.17
N GLY A 170 -0.04 9.62 11.40
CA GLY A 170 -0.50 10.96 11.71
C GLY A 170 0.59 12.02 11.54
N ARG A 171 0.17 13.22 11.17
CA ARG A 171 1.01 14.41 11.14
C ARG A 171 0.19 15.66 11.47
N TRP A 172 0.84 16.62 12.11
CA TRP A 172 0.36 17.99 12.25
C TRP A 172 0.86 18.81 11.06
N PHE A 173 -0.02 19.55 10.41
CA PHE A 173 0.28 20.42 9.28
C PHE A 173 -0.09 21.86 9.60
N ASN A 174 0.75 22.80 9.16
CA ASN A 174 0.37 24.20 9.05
C ASN A 174 -0.53 24.38 7.83
N VAL A 175 -1.82 24.58 8.07
CA VAL A 175 -2.88 24.77 7.07
C VAL A 175 -2.59 25.92 6.10
N THR A 176 -1.76 26.89 6.51
CA THR A 176 -1.34 28.00 5.64
C THR A 176 -0.12 27.64 4.80
N SER A 177 1.00 27.20 5.40
CA SER A 177 2.27 27.01 4.68
C SER A 177 2.48 25.63 4.06
N GLU A 178 1.81 24.58 4.55
CA GLU A 178 1.92 23.21 4.03
C GLU A 178 0.69 22.75 3.23
N ILE A 179 -0.43 23.49 3.30
CA ILE A 179 -1.65 23.18 2.54
C ILE A 179 -2.00 24.32 1.58
N ARG A 180 -2.45 25.47 2.10
CA ARG A 180 -2.94 26.58 1.24
C ARG A 180 -1.88 27.15 0.30
N GLN A 181 -0.65 27.38 0.78
CA GLN A 181 0.47 27.91 -0.03
C GLN A 181 1.13 26.85 -0.92
N LYS A 182 0.73 25.57 -0.82
CA LYS A 182 1.22 24.46 -1.64
C LYS A 182 0.20 24.01 -2.69
N SER A 183 -0.93 24.71 -2.81
CA SER A 183 -2.04 24.35 -3.68
C SER A 183 -2.19 25.33 -4.83
N GLU A 184 -2.26 24.82 -6.06
CA GLU A 184 -2.71 25.57 -7.24
C GLU A 184 -4.18 25.25 -7.62
N ASP A 185 -4.79 24.28 -6.94
CA ASP A 185 -6.21 23.92 -7.11
C ASP A 185 -7.13 25.09 -6.74
N GLU A 186 -7.59 25.83 -7.75
CA GLU A 186 -8.51 26.96 -7.58
C GLU A 186 -9.78 26.62 -6.79
N LYS A 187 -10.29 25.38 -6.90
CA LYS A 187 -11.50 24.97 -6.18
C LYS A 187 -11.18 24.85 -4.69
N LEU A 188 -10.06 24.23 -4.35
CA LEU A 188 -9.59 24.12 -2.96
C LEU A 188 -9.33 25.52 -2.36
N LEU A 189 -8.55 26.34 -3.08
CA LEU A 189 -8.16 27.69 -2.67
C LEU A 189 -9.36 28.60 -2.37
N LYS A 190 -10.43 28.54 -3.19
CA LYS A 190 -11.65 29.34 -3.01
C LYS A 190 -12.48 28.95 -1.79
N THR A 191 -12.18 27.83 -1.12
CA THR A 191 -12.86 27.44 0.13
C THR A 191 -12.16 27.89 1.40
N PHE A 192 -10.98 28.52 1.32
CA PHE A 192 -10.27 29.02 2.51
C PHE A 192 -10.86 30.33 3.03
N PHE A 193 -11.07 30.41 4.34
CA PHE A 193 -11.52 31.60 5.04
C PHE A 193 -10.95 31.65 6.47
N VAL A 194 -11.25 32.73 7.18
CA VAL A 194 -10.94 32.90 8.61
C VAL A 194 -12.25 32.87 9.38
N SER A 195 -12.35 32.02 10.39
CA SER A 195 -13.50 31.92 11.28
C SER A 195 -13.66 33.15 12.19
N PRO A 196 -14.83 33.38 12.81
CA PRO A 196 -15.04 34.50 13.74
C PRO A 196 -14.10 34.56 14.95
N ILE A 197 -13.36 33.46 15.24
CA ILE A 197 -12.36 33.37 16.31
C ILE A 197 -10.91 33.34 15.80
N GLY A 198 -10.67 33.71 14.54
CA GLY A 198 -9.32 33.88 13.96
C GLY A 198 -8.68 32.61 13.38
N ASN A 199 -9.26 31.42 13.59
CA ASN A 199 -8.70 30.18 13.01
C ASN A 199 -8.86 30.15 11.50
N VAL A 200 -7.82 29.70 10.79
CA VAL A 200 -7.88 29.41 9.35
C VAL A 200 -8.69 28.14 9.12
N CYS A 201 -9.69 28.21 8.23
CA CYS A 201 -10.61 27.12 7.92
C CYS A 201 -10.75 26.90 6.41
N PHE A 202 -11.16 25.70 6.01
CA PHE A 202 -11.48 25.32 4.63
C PHE A 202 -12.52 24.19 4.60
N PHE A 203 -13.13 23.93 3.44
CA PHE A 203 -14.09 22.81 3.28
C PHE A 203 -13.96 22.03 1.97
N GLY A 204 -13.30 22.58 0.94
CA GLY A 204 -13.08 21.91 -0.36
C GLY A 204 -14.36 21.66 -1.19
N ASP A 205 -14.24 20.84 -2.23
CA ASP A 205 -15.31 20.49 -3.16
C ASP A 205 -15.50 18.96 -3.18
N CYS A 206 -16.58 18.49 -2.54
CA CYS A 206 -16.97 17.09 -2.49
C CYS A 206 -18.46 16.93 -2.19
N SER A 207 -19.00 15.72 -2.35
CA SER A 207 -20.44 15.48 -2.28
C SER A 207 -21.05 15.40 -0.87
N TYR A 208 -20.24 15.21 0.18
CA TYR A 208 -20.67 15.13 1.58
C TYR A 208 -19.78 16.01 2.47
N TYR A 209 -20.39 16.93 3.21
CA TYR A 209 -19.74 17.73 4.27
C TYR A 209 -18.58 18.64 3.78
N CYS A 210 -18.60 19.02 2.50
CA CYS A 210 -17.76 20.07 1.91
C CYS A 210 -18.57 21.36 1.73
N ASN A 211 -18.89 22.03 2.83
CA ASN A 211 -19.55 23.35 2.85
C ASN A 211 -19.20 24.11 4.15
N THR A 212 -19.62 25.37 4.28
CA THR A 212 -19.29 26.25 5.41
C THR A 212 -19.75 25.71 6.77
N GLU A 213 -20.91 25.06 6.84
CA GLU A 213 -21.44 24.45 8.09
C GLU A 213 -20.57 23.28 8.57
N HIS A 214 -19.89 22.62 7.64
CA HIS A 214 -19.06 21.43 7.86
C HIS A 214 -17.57 21.72 7.60
N MET A 215 -17.17 22.97 7.83
CA MET A 215 -15.78 23.45 7.76
C MET A 215 -14.81 22.62 8.61
N ILE A 216 -13.58 22.52 8.14
CA ILE A 216 -12.42 22.04 8.89
C ILE A 216 -11.58 23.26 9.25
N CYS A 217 -11.19 23.38 10.51
CA CYS A 217 -10.42 24.51 11.02
C CYS A 217 -9.13 24.04 11.70
N ALA A 218 -8.07 24.83 11.57
CA ALA A 218 -6.94 24.76 12.48
C ALA A 218 -7.38 25.08 13.93
N ILE A 219 -6.60 24.62 14.92
CA ILE A 219 -6.93 24.81 16.35
C ILE A 219 -5.73 25.25 17.18
N LYS A 220 -4.65 24.46 17.16
CA LYS A 220 -3.65 24.45 18.25
C LYS A 220 -2.90 25.78 18.39
N ASP A 221 -2.57 26.39 17.26
CA ASP A 221 -1.80 27.63 17.14
C ASP A 221 -2.38 28.51 16.01
N HIS A 222 -3.72 28.54 15.89
CA HIS A 222 -4.54 29.15 14.81
C HIS A 222 -4.28 28.69 13.35
N HIS A 223 -3.15 28.03 13.07
CA HIS A 223 -2.76 27.50 11.76
C HIS A 223 -2.53 25.99 11.74
N MET A 224 -2.41 25.31 12.88
CA MET A 224 -2.12 23.87 12.95
C MET A 224 -3.39 22.99 12.94
N LEU A 225 -3.39 21.98 12.07
CA LEU A 225 -4.40 20.92 11.93
C LEU A 225 -3.72 19.55 11.91
N GLU A 226 -4.25 18.57 12.63
CA GLU A 226 -3.82 17.17 12.50
C GLU A 226 -4.58 16.45 11.36
N GLY A 227 -3.93 15.44 10.79
CA GLY A 227 -4.56 14.52 9.84
C GLY A 227 -3.75 13.24 9.67
N SER A 228 -4.34 12.27 8.97
CA SER A 228 -3.70 11.01 8.62
C SER A 228 -3.25 11.06 7.17
N VAL A 229 -2.00 10.70 6.90
CA VAL A 229 -1.53 10.50 5.53
C VAL A 229 -1.34 9.01 5.31
N ALA A 230 -2.08 8.47 4.35
CA ALA A 230 -1.91 7.10 3.85
C ALA A 230 -0.95 7.10 2.65
N ALA A 231 -0.02 6.16 2.63
CA ALA A 231 0.96 6.03 1.56
C ALA A 231 0.26 5.63 0.25
N TYR A 232 0.34 6.45 -0.79
CA TYR A 232 -0.42 6.18 -2.00
C TYR A 232 0.15 4.96 -2.75
N LEU A 233 -0.77 4.11 -3.18
CA LEU A 233 -0.52 2.99 -4.08
C LEU A 233 0.07 3.52 -5.40
N PRO A 234 0.70 2.68 -6.24
CA PRO A 234 1.21 3.14 -7.53
C PRO A 234 0.10 3.77 -8.38
N ARG A 235 0.48 4.68 -9.27
CA ARG A 235 -0.46 5.39 -10.15
C ARG A 235 -1.26 4.37 -10.96
N TRP A 236 -2.51 4.67 -11.33
CA TRP A 236 -3.38 3.67 -11.97
C TRP A 236 -2.74 3.10 -13.24
N GLN A 237 -2.05 3.95 -13.98
CA GLN A 237 -1.32 3.66 -15.21
C GLN A 237 -0.21 2.62 -14.97
N GLU A 238 0.52 2.73 -13.84
CA GLU A 238 1.60 1.83 -13.42
C GLU A 238 1.07 0.48 -12.90
N ALA A 239 -0.01 0.54 -12.12
CA ALA A 239 -0.60 -0.61 -11.45
C ALA A 239 -2.14 -0.62 -11.54
N PRO A 240 -2.72 -0.99 -12.71
CA PRO A 240 -4.15 -0.98 -12.91
C PRO A 240 -4.92 -1.80 -11.87
N ARG A 241 -5.87 -1.17 -11.19
CA ARG A 241 -6.73 -1.81 -10.17
C ARG A 241 -8.10 -2.17 -10.76
N LYS A 242 -8.72 -3.21 -10.18
CA LYS A 242 -10.11 -3.63 -10.45
C LYS A 242 -10.90 -3.54 -9.15
N THR A 243 -11.90 -2.67 -9.15
CA THR A 243 -12.92 -2.55 -8.11
C THR A 243 -13.97 -3.65 -8.30
N TRP A 244 -14.47 -4.22 -7.21
CA TRP A 244 -15.47 -5.29 -7.19
C TRP A 244 -16.62 -4.93 -6.23
N LYS A 245 -17.87 -5.18 -6.63
CA LYS A 245 -19.05 -5.09 -5.73
C LYS A 245 -18.92 -6.14 -4.62
N HIS A 246 -18.98 -5.71 -3.37
CA HIS A 246 -19.00 -6.63 -2.24
C HIS A 246 -20.33 -7.40 -2.22
N PRO A 247 -20.35 -8.74 -2.05
CA PRO A 247 -21.60 -9.51 -2.03
C PRO A 247 -22.47 -9.14 -0.81
N TRP A 248 -21.85 -8.87 0.34
CA TRP A 248 -22.53 -8.28 1.51
C TRP A 248 -22.57 -6.75 1.49
N LYS A 249 -22.60 -6.11 0.30
CA LYS A 249 -22.87 -4.67 0.22
C LYS A 249 -24.25 -4.37 0.83
N ARG A 250 -24.34 -3.35 1.69
CA ARG A 250 -25.60 -2.87 2.27
C ARG A 250 -26.50 -2.17 1.25
N SER A 251 -27.72 -1.82 1.63
CA SER A 251 -28.73 -1.23 0.72
C SER A 251 -28.47 0.21 0.28
N TYR A 252 -27.72 1.00 1.06
CA TYR A 252 -27.58 2.46 0.91
C TYR A 252 -28.95 3.14 0.81
N SER A 253 -29.87 2.71 1.68
CA SER A 253 -31.25 3.15 1.74
C SER A 253 -31.70 3.26 3.19
N ARG A 254 -32.52 4.29 3.48
CA ARG A 254 -33.17 4.49 4.79
C ARG A 254 -34.36 3.56 5.03
N VAL A 255 -34.81 2.83 4.00
CA VAL A 255 -36.06 2.03 4.02
C VAL A 255 -35.83 0.59 3.54
N ARG A 256 -35.05 0.40 2.46
CA ARG A 256 -34.77 -0.95 1.94
C ARG A 256 -33.67 -1.64 2.75
N LYS A 257 -33.88 -2.91 3.07
CA LYS A 257 -32.81 -3.83 3.51
C LYS A 257 -32.04 -4.37 2.29
N ALA A 258 -30.84 -4.90 2.51
CA ALA A 258 -30.10 -5.65 1.50
C ALA A 258 -30.55 -7.12 1.46
N ASP A 259 -30.26 -7.82 0.35
CA ASP A 259 -30.69 -9.22 0.12
C ASP A 259 -30.24 -10.17 1.24
N TRP A 260 -29.03 -9.96 1.77
CA TRP A 260 -28.47 -10.73 2.90
C TRP A 260 -29.03 -10.34 4.28
N GLU A 261 -29.74 -9.22 4.39
CA GLU A 261 -30.43 -8.76 5.62
C GLU A 261 -31.89 -9.25 5.69
N VAL A 262 -32.37 -9.96 4.65
CA VAL A 262 -33.71 -10.56 4.56
C VAL A 262 -33.72 -12.05 4.20
N THR A 263 -32.63 -12.56 3.61
CA THR A 263 -32.45 -14.00 3.29
C THR A 263 -31.82 -14.72 4.49
N ASP A 264 -32.11 -16.01 4.67
CA ASP A 264 -31.34 -16.87 5.60
C ASP A 264 -29.83 -16.76 5.32
N GLY A 265 -29.06 -16.44 6.36
CA GLY A 265 -27.62 -16.23 6.25
C GLY A 265 -26.84 -17.46 5.80
N GLU A 266 -27.27 -18.68 6.17
CA GLU A 266 -26.59 -19.90 5.71
C GLU A 266 -26.83 -20.13 4.20
N THR A 267 -28.03 -19.79 3.71
CA THR A 267 -28.43 -19.90 2.30
C THR A 267 -27.80 -18.81 1.43
N PHE A 268 -27.81 -17.55 1.87
CA PHE A 268 -27.10 -16.48 1.17
C PHE A 268 -25.58 -16.76 1.09
N CYS A 269 -24.98 -17.24 2.19
CA CYS A 269 -23.57 -17.61 2.20
C CYS A 269 -23.25 -18.76 1.23
N ARG A 270 -24.13 -19.78 1.14
CA ARG A 270 -24.03 -20.85 0.13
C ARG A 270 -24.08 -20.29 -1.30
N GLN A 271 -25.02 -19.39 -1.61
CA GLN A 271 -25.14 -18.76 -2.94
C GLN A 271 -23.90 -17.94 -3.30
N VAL A 272 -23.35 -17.17 -2.37
CA VAL A 272 -22.08 -16.44 -2.60
C VAL A 272 -20.95 -17.44 -2.85
N ARG A 273 -20.81 -18.49 -2.04
CA ARG A 273 -19.78 -19.53 -2.19
C ARG A 273 -19.91 -20.36 -3.48
N SER A 274 -21.04 -20.35 -4.17
CA SER A 274 -21.21 -20.95 -5.51
C SER A 274 -21.09 -19.96 -6.68
N THR A 275 -20.86 -18.67 -6.42
CA THR A 275 -20.86 -17.61 -7.45
C THR A 275 -19.44 -17.14 -7.78
N PRO A 276 -18.98 -17.16 -9.06
CA PRO A 276 -17.68 -16.61 -9.43
C PRO A 276 -17.53 -15.11 -9.09
N PRO A 277 -16.35 -14.65 -8.60
CA PRO A 277 -15.08 -15.37 -8.41
C PRO A 277 -14.93 -16.05 -7.02
N TYR A 278 -16.01 -16.17 -6.24
CA TYR A 278 -15.98 -16.71 -4.87
C TYR A 278 -16.03 -18.24 -4.83
N ASP A 279 -16.41 -18.88 -5.94
CA ASP A 279 -16.46 -20.33 -6.11
C ASP A 279 -15.08 -21.02 -6.05
N LYS A 280 -14.00 -20.28 -6.34
CA LYS A 280 -12.67 -20.85 -6.57
C LYS A 280 -11.53 -20.00 -5.98
N GLY A 281 -10.44 -20.67 -5.61
CA GLY A 281 -9.21 -20.05 -5.17
C GLY A 281 -9.36 -19.27 -3.86
N ARG A 282 -8.60 -18.17 -3.73
CA ARG A 282 -8.53 -17.42 -2.46
C ARG A 282 -9.74 -16.53 -2.17
N ARG A 283 -10.52 -16.07 -3.16
CA ARG A 283 -11.36 -14.88 -3.00
C ARG A 283 -12.48 -15.02 -1.96
N PHE A 284 -13.16 -16.16 -1.84
CA PHE A 284 -14.10 -16.35 -0.72
C PHE A 284 -13.37 -16.37 0.62
N GLY A 285 -12.19 -16.97 0.70
CA GLY A 285 -11.31 -16.92 1.88
C GLY A 285 -10.68 -15.56 2.13
N ASP A 286 -10.67 -14.65 1.16
CA ASP A 286 -10.24 -13.25 1.35
C ASP A 286 -11.39 -12.28 1.57
N LEU A 287 -12.62 -12.64 1.19
CA LEU A 287 -13.81 -12.06 1.81
C LEU A 287 -14.12 -12.75 3.13
N LEU A 288 -13.47 -13.88 3.43
CA LEU A 288 -13.11 -14.22 4.80
C LEU A 288 -11.95 -13.33 5.29
N ASP A 289 -10.92 -12.92 4.58
CA ASP A 289 -10.14 -11.74 5.05
C ASP A 289 -10.91 -10.39 5.01
N LEU A 290 -12.24 -10.39 4.77
CA LEU A 290 -13.06 -9.18 4.62
C LEU A 290 -14.54 -9.28 5.13
N THR A 291 -14.88 -10.22 6.05
CA THR A 291 -16.12 -10.33 6.88
C THR A 291 -16.24 -10.38 8.53
N VAL A 292 -15.53 -10.13 9.72
CA VAL A 292 -14.30 -9.75 10.65
C VAL A 292 -13.50 -8.41 10.86
N TYR A 293 -12.27 -8.11 10.41
CA TYR A 293 -11.44 -6.91 10.75
C TYR A 293 -12.21 -5.57 11.01
N ASP A 294 -13.17 -5.19 10.18
CA ASP A 294 -14.16 -4.11 10.36
C ASP A 294 -15.13 -4.24 11.57
N PHE A 295 -15.22 -5.41 12.21
CA PHE A 295 -16.03 -5.74 13.37
C PHE A 295 -15.22 -5.40 14.61
N LEU A 296 -13.92 -5.67 14.57
CA LEU A 296 -12.94 -5.13 15.52
C LEU A 296 -12.93 -3.60 15.46
N MET A 297 -12.94 -2.99 14.26
CA MET A 297 -12.99 -1.52 14.14
C MET A 297 -14.40 -0.92 14.35
N GLY A 298 -15.46 -1.62 13.93
CA GLY A 298 -16.85 -1.17 13.96
C GLY A 298 -17.40 -0.72 12.60
N ASN A 299 -16.54 -0.39 11.62
CA ASN A 299 -16.91 0.06 10.28
C ASN A 299 -17.89 -0.88 9.56
N MET A 300 -18.78 -0.29 8.76
CA MET A 300 -19.93 -0.92 8.12
C MET A 300 -20.08 -0.55 6.63
N ASP A 301 -19.20 0.29 6.09
CA ASP A 301 -19.32 0.88 4.75
C ASP A 301 -18.61 0.08 3.64
N ARG A 302 -18.31 -1.20 3.88
CA ARG A 302 -17.66 -2.12 2.93
C ARG A 302 -18.56 -2.44 1.71
N HIS A 303 -18.73 -1.48 0.81
CA HIS A 303 -19.56 -1.63 -0.40
C HIS A 303 -18.79 -2.13 -1.63
N HIS A 304 -17.49 -1.84 -1.72
CA HIS A 304 -16.57 -2.36 -2.73
C HIS A 304 -15.29 -2.88 -2.08
N TYR A 305 -14.50 -3.65 -2.84
CA TYR A 305 -13.10 -3.95 -2.54
C TYR A 305 -12.27 -3.91 -3.82
N GLU A 306 -10.97 -3.64 -3.73
CA GLU A 306 -10.08 -3.53 -4.90
C GLU A 306 -9.03 -4.64 -4.96
N THR A 307 -8.57 -4.97 -6.17
CA THR A 307 -7.42 -5.86 -6.42
C THR A 307 -6.59 -5.37 -7.60
N PHE A 308 -5.27 -5.56 -7.58
CA PHE A 308 -4.42 -5.32 -8.76
C PHE A 308 -4.77 -6.29 -9.90
N LYS A 309 -4.98 -5.76 -11.12
CA LYS A 309 -5.31 -6.57 -12.30
C LYS A 309 -4.19 -7.56 -12.66
N ALA A 310 -2.93 -7.18 -12.43
CA ALA A 310 -1.73 -7.97 -12.71
C ALA A 310 -1.70 -9.36 -12.05
N PHE A 311 -2.48 -9.58 -10.98
CA PHE A 311 -2.57 -10.86 -10.27
C PHE A 311 -3.94 -11.57 -10.47
N GLY A 312 -4.80 -11.03 -11.35
CA GLY A 312 -6.09 -11.60 -11.72
C GLY A 312 -7.06 -11.83 -10.55
N ASN A 313 -7.93 -12.84 -10.69
CA ASN A 313 -8.82 -13.29 -9.61
C ASN A 313 -8.05 -13.85 -8.40
N ASN A 314 -6.78 -14.19 -8.59
CA ASN A 314 -5.91 -14.85 -7.61
C ASN A 314 -5.07 -13.86 -6.77
N SER A 315 -5.47 -12.58 -6.79
CA SER A 315 -5.02 -11.45 -5.97
C SER A 315 -5.77 -11.36 -4.63
N ALA A 316 -5.05 -11.00 -3.56
CA ALA A 316 -5.63 -10.46 -2.34
C ALA A 316 -6.43 -9.16 -2.61
N PRO A 317 -7.52 -8.90 -1.85
CA PRO A 317 -8.11 -7.59 -1.67
C PRO A 317 -7.13 -6.61 -1.04
N ILE A 318 -7.17 -5.36 -1.51
CA ILE A 318 -6.47 -4.24 -0.87
C ILE A 318 -7.37 -3.70 0.25
N HIS A 319 -6.83 -3.55 1.45
CA HIS A 319 -7.53 -3.03 2.62
C HIS A 319 -7.51 -1.50 2.61
N LEU A 320 -8.40 -0.93 1.77
CA LEU A 320 -8.82 0.48 1.75
C LEU A 320 -10.27 0.54 2.24
N ASP A 321 -10.68 1.60 2.95
CA ASP A 321 -12.07 1.90 3.38
C ASP A 321 -12.81 0.63 3.89
N GLN A 322 -12.55 0.28 5.17
CA GLN A 322 -12.14 -1.08 5.55
C GLN A 322 -13.17 -2.24 5.50
N GLY A 323 -12.75 -3.47 5.86
CA GLY A 323 -13.55 -4.70 5.73
C GLY A 323 -13.22 -5.81 6.75
N ARG A 324 -13.96 -6.92 6.76
CA ARG A 324 -14.20 -7.82 7.94
C ARG A 324 -13.16 -9.12 7.88
N ALA A 325 -13.03 -10.51 8.03
CA ALA A 325 -13.45 -11.90 8.56
C ALA A 325 -12.17 -12.74 8.95
N ILE A 326 -12.13 -14.08 8.77
CA ILE A 326 -11.08 -14.97 9.29
C ILE A 326 -10.68 -16.16 8.38
N ARG A 327 -9.36 -16.34 8.19
CA ARG A 327 -8.70 -17.61 7.77
C ARG A 327 -8.29 -18.44 8.98
N LYS A 328 -7.80 -19.67 8.79
CA LYS A 328 -7.21 -20.47 9.88
C LYS A 328 -5.99 -19.81 10.55
N SER A 329 -5.12 -19.15 9.79
CA SER A 329 -4.00 -18.36 10.35
C SER A 329 -4.49 -17.17 11.16
N THR A 330 -5.48 -16.44 10.65
CA THR A 330 -6.14 -15.33 11.37
C THR A 330 -6.88 -15.82 12.63
N TRP A 331 -7.47 -17.03 12.59
CA TRP A 331 -8.14 -17.67 13.72
C TRP A 331 -7.16 -17.94 14.87
N LEU A 332 -6.07 -18.66 14.58
CA LEU A 332 -5.01 -18.93 15.56
C LEU A 332 -4.42 -17.63 16.13
N ARG A 333 -4.35 -16.57 15.31
CA ARG A 333 -3.90 -15.25 15.73
C ARG A 333 -4.90 -14.54 16.65
N LEU A 334 -6.21 -14.62 16.41
CA LEU A 334 -7.21 -14.10 17.37
C LEU A 334 -7.22 -14.89 18.67
N GLN A 335 -7.00 -16.21 18.64
CA GLN A 335 -6.84 -17.02 19.86
C GLN A 335 -5.59 -16.62 20.66
N LEU A 336 -4.52 -16.18 20.00
CA LEU A 336 -3.34 -15.59 20.67
C LEU A 336 -3.67 -14.22 21.26
N LEU A 337 -4.29 -13.33 20.48
CA LEU A 337 -4.64 -11.95 20.85
C LEU A 337 -5.77 -11.83 21.90
N ALA A 338 -6.34 -12.95 22.34
CA ALA A 338 -7.29 -13.04 23.44
C ALA A 338 -6.65 -13.53 24.76
N LYS A 339 -5.36 -13.88 24.76
CA LYS A 339 -4.62 -14.22 25.99
C LYS A 339 -4.21 -12.97 26.74
N GLU A 340 -4.08 -13.07 28.06
CA GLU A 340 -3.76 -11.92 28.91
C GLU A 340 -2.39 -11.31 28.60
N ASP A 341 -1.39 -12.13 28.25
CA ASP A 341 -0.04 -11.67 27.87
C ASP A 341 0.03 -10.94 26.51
N TYR A 342 -1.06 -10.99 25.71
CA TYR A 342 -1.06 -10.58 24.29
C TYR A 342 -2.36 -9.87 23.85
N ARG A 343 -3.13 -9.30 24.79
CA ARG A 343 -4.44 -8.70 24.49
C ARG A 343 -4.36 -7.68 23.34
N LEU A 344 -5.35 -7.71 22.45
CA LEU A 344 -5.35 -6.85 21.26
C LEU A 344 -5.30 -5.36 21.61
N SER A 345 -5.98 -4.95 22.69
CA SER A 345 -5.90 -3.61 23.28
C SER A 345 -4.46 -3.18 23.57
N ASP A 346 -3.69 -4.01 24.28
CA ASP A 346 -2.32 -3.73 24.71
C ASP A 346 -1.34 -3.70 23.53
N VAL A 347 -1.44 -4.68 22.62
CA VAL A 347 -0.63 -4.73 21.40
C VAL A 347 -0.93 -3.54 20.48
N MET A 348 -2.18 -3.11 20.37
CA MET A 348 -2.56 -1.88 19.66
C MET A 348 -2.02 -0.62 20.34
N ARG A 349 -2.11 -0.53 21.67
CA ARG A 349 -1.67 0.65 22.45
C ARG A 349 -0.17 0.90 22.27
N GLU A 350 0.65 -0.15 22.36
CA GLU A 350 2.10 -0.03 22.10
C GLU A 350 2.41 0.24 20.63
N SER A 351 1.77 -0.48 19.70
CA SER A 351 1.97 -0.33 18.26
C SER A 351 1.72 1.11 17.77
N MET A 352 0.73 1.80 18.34
CA MET A 352 0.39 3.19 17.99
C MET A 352 1.09 4.25 18.87
N ARG A 353 1.87 3.86 19.89
CA ARG A 353 2.42 4.79 20.90
C ARG A 353 3.40 5.82 20.32
N THR A 354 4.05 5.50 19.21
CA THR A 354 5.08 6.33 18.56
C THR A 354 4.57 7.18 17.39
N ASP A 355 3.27 7.17 17.10
CA ASP A 355 2.70 8.04 16.07
C ASP A 355 2.61 9.51 16.56
N PRO A 356 2.99 10.52 15.75
CA PRO A 356 3.00 11.93 16.17
C PRO A 356 1.67 12.54 16.62
N ILE A 357 0.52 11.88 16.38
CA ILE A 357 -0.80 12.36 16.85
C ILE A 357 -1.42 11.43 17.90
N ALA A 358 -0.60 10.60 18.56
CA ALA A 358 -1.02 9.79 19.70
C ALA A 358 -1.60 10.68 20.84
N PRO A 359 -2.68 10.24 21.52
CA PRO A 359 -3.36 8.95 21.38
C PRO A 359 -4.24 8.84 20.11
N ILE A 360 -4.12 7.72 19.39
CA ILE A 360 -4.88 7.44 18.16
C ILE A 360 -6.30 6.95 18.47
N LEU A 361 -6.44 6.06 19.46
CA LEU A 361 -7.73 5.56 19.97
C LEU A 361 -7.89 5.93 21.44
N THR A 362 -9.14 6.08 21.90
CA THR A 362 -9.45 6.19 23.33
C THR A 362 -9.51 4.81 23.98
N GLU A 363 -9.29 4.73 25.29
CA GLU A 363 -9.29 3.46 26.02
C GLU A 363 -10.60 2.65 25.87
N PRO A 364 -11.82 3.26 25.84
CA PRO A 364 -13.05 2.53 25.49
C PRO A 364 -13.03 1.83 24.12
N HIS A 365 -12.32 2.37 23.13
CA HIS A 365 -12.15 1.72 21.82
C HIS A 365 -11.17 0.55 21.90
N LEU A 366 -10.11 0.65 22.71
CA LEU A 366 -9.18 -0.45 22.96
C LEU A 366 -9.88 -1.61 23.69
N LEU A 367 -10.62 -1.33 24.76
CA LEU A 367 -11.46 -2.32 25.46
C LEU A 367 -12.61 -2.87 24.58
N ALA A 368 -13.08 -2.10 23.60
CA ALA A 368 -14.01 -2.60 22.60
C ALA A 368 -13.37 -3.63 21.65
N LEU A 369 -12.09 -3.48 21.28
CA LEU A 369 -11.38 -4.46 20.45
C LEU A 369 -11.35 -5.84 21.11
N ASP A 370 -10.95 -5.93 22.37
CA ASP A 370 -10.88 -7.22 23.10
C ASP A 370 -12.27 -7.87 23.22
N ARG A 371 -13.30 -7.09 23.58
CA ARG A 371 -14.69 -7.56 23.60
C ARG A 371 -15.14 -8.06 22.22
N ARG A 372 -14.73 -7.37 21.14
CA ARG A 372 -15.03 -7.76 19.76
C ARG A 372 -14.30 -9.05 19.38
N VAL A 373 -13.03 -9.24 19.77
CA VAL A 373 -12.31 -10.53 19.62
C VAL A 373 -13.08 -11.66 20.28
N GLY A 374 -13.53 -11.50 21.54
CA GLY A 374 -14.31 -12.53 22.24
C GLY A 374 -15.56 -12.97 21.47
N ILE A 375 -16.36 -12.02 20.96
CA ILE A 375 -17.56 -12.31 20.16
C ILE A 375 -17.22 -13.10 18.87
N ILE A 376 -16.07 -12.82 18.25
CA ILE A 376 -15.60 -13.55 17.06
C ILE A 376 -15.19 -14.98 17.43
N LEU A 377 -14.47 -15.15 18.54
CA LEU A 377 -14.06 -16.47 19.04
C LEU A 377 -15.28 -17.36 19.31
N ASP A 378 -16.26 -16.84 20.03
CA ASP A 378 -17.55 -17.49 20.28
C ASP A 378 -18.30 -17.86 18.98
N THR A 379 -18.33 -16.95 18.02
CA THR A 379 -19.09 -17.14 16.77
C THR A 379 -18.47 -18.25 15.91
N VAL A 380 -17.15 -18.27 15.78
CA VAL A 380 -16.45 -19.33 15.04
C VAL A 380 -16.49 -20.65 15.80
N ALA A 381 -16.38 -20.66 17.12
CA ALA A 381 -16.53 -21.88 17.93
C ALA A 381 -17.91 -22.54 17.72
N LYS A 382 -18.98 -21.74 17.72
CA LYS A 382 -20.36 -22.20 17.41
C LYS A 382 -20.47 -22.75 15.98
N CYS A 383 -19.80 -22.13 15.00
CA CYS A 383 -19.71 -22.65 13.64
C CYS A 383 -18.96 -24.00 13.56
N ILE A 384 -17.80 -24.13 14.22
CA ILE A 384 -17.03 -25.37 14.29
C ILE A 384 -17.86 -26.49 14.93
N GLN A 385 -18.56 -26.20 16.03
CA GLN A 385 -19.45 -27.16 16.69
C GLN A 385 -20.62 -27.61 15.78
N LYS A 386 -21.19 -26.71 14.96
CA LYS A 386 -22.32 -27.00 14.06
C LYS A 386 -21.89 -27.73 12.77
N LYS A 387 -20.67 -27.53 12.28
CA LYS A 387 -20.26 -27.89 10.90
C LYS A 387 -18.95 -28.68 10.78
N GLY A 388 -18.22 -28.89 11.87
CA GLY A 388 -16.86 -29.45 11.85
C GLY A 388 -15.79 -28.40 11.56
N ALA A 389 -14.55 -28.64 12.03
CA ALA A 389 -13.47 -27.66 11.96
C ALA A 389 -12.94 -27.50 10.53
N GLU A 390 -12.81 -28.62 9.83
CA GLU A 390 -12.37 -28.76 8.44
C GLU A 390 -13.29 -28.05 7.42
N ASN A 391 -14.57 -27.87 7.75
CA ASN A 391 -15.54 -27.16 6.91
C ASN A 391 -15.60 -25.63 7.17
N VAL A 392 -15.02 -25.17 8.29
CA VAL A 392 -15.10 -23.78 8.78
C VAL A 392 -13.75 -23.06 8.70
N LEU A 393 -12.67 -23.73 9.11
CA LEU A 393 -11.32 -23.17 9.12
C LEU A 393 -10.65 -23.38 7.76
N LEU A 394 -10.84 -22.39 6.86
CA LEU A 394 -10.17 -22.40 5.56
C LEU A 394 -8.63 -22.39 5.75
N GLU A 395 -7.98 -23.44 5.27
CA GLU A 395 -6.52 -23.53 5.19
C GLU A 395 -5.96 -22.45 4.26
N ASP A 396 -4.71 -22.05 4.52
CA ASP A 396 -3.99 -21.17 3.62
C ASP A 396 -3.52 -21.89 2.36
N LEU A 397 -3.43 -21.15 1.25
CA LEU A 397 -3.00 -21.71 -0.04
C LEU A 397 -1.53 -22.16 0.09
N LYS A 398 -1.32 -23.48 0.11
CA LYS A 398 0.02 -24.09 0.17
C LYS A 398 0.84 -23.66 -1.05
N ASP A 399 2.02 -23.10 -0.78
CA ASP A 399 2.86 -22.46 -1.80
C ASP A 399 3.89 -23.45 -2.36
N THR A 400 3.81 -23.73 -3.66
CA THR A 400 4.59 -24.79 -4.34
C THR A 400 5.13 -24.37 -5.71
N THR A 401 5.01 -23.10 -6.12
CA THR A 401 5.41 -22.66 -7.48
C THR A 401 6.20 -21.35 -7.51
N ILE A 402 7.33 -21.39 -8.22
CA ILE A 402 8.30 -20.28 -8.37
C ILE A 402 7.65 -19.01 -8.98
N ALA A 403 6.54 -19.16 -9.71
CA ALA A 403 5.71 -18.06 -10.22
C ALA A 403 5.25 -17.07 -9.13
N ASN A 404 5.21 -17.45 -7.85
CA ASN A 404 4.82 -16.54 -6.76
C ASN A 404 5.87 -15.47 -6.40
N ARG A 405 7.06 -15.49 -7.03
CA ARG A 405 8.01 -14.36 -7.00
C ARG A 405 7.65 -13.19 -7.95
N LEU A 406 6.50 -13.24 -8.64
CA LEU A 406 5.95 -12.07 -9.33
C LEU A 406 5.50 -11.00 -8.31
N SER A 407 6.41 -10.10 -7.94
CA SER A 407 6.04 -8.77 -7.47
C SER A 407 5.55 -7.93 -8.66
N ILE A 408 4.86 -6.84 -8.36
CA ILE A 408 4.29 -5.94 -9.36
C ILE A 408 5.35 -5.25 -10.25
N ARG A 409 6.65 -5.30 -9.90
CA ARG A 409 7.75 -4.68 -10.67
C ARG A 409 7.80 -5.15 -12.13
N ARG A 410 7.33 -6.37 -12.45
CA ARG A 410 7.20 -6.82 -13.85
C ARG A 410 6.17 -6.02 -14.66
N SER A 411 5.10 -5.54 -14.03
CA SER A 411 4.13 -4.65 -14.68
C SER A 411 4.68 -3.24 -14.92
N PHE A 412 5.54 -2.74 -14.02
CA PHE A 412 6.28 -1.50 -14.25
C PHE A 412 7.28 -1.63 -15.41
N LEU A 413 8.03 -2.73 -15.50
CA LEU A 413 9.04 -2.92 -16.56
C LEU A 413 8.41 -3.03 -17.97
N CYS A 414 7.26 -3.72 -18.11
CA CYS A 414 6.49 -3.73 -19.37
C CYS A 414 5.82 -2.37 -19.74
N LEU A 415 6.07 -1.30 -18.98
CA LEU A 415 5.72 0.09 -19.34
C LEU A 415 6.94 0.95 -19.67
N ALA A 416 8.15 0.51 -19.31
CA ALA A 416 9.40 1.17 -19.67
C ALA A 416 9.95 0.68 -21.02
N GLU A 417 9.70 -0.59 -21.36
CA GLU A 417 10.08 -1.19 -22.64
C GLU A 417 8.86 -1.38 -23.55
N GLU A 418 8.64 -0.49 -24.53
CA GLU A 418 7.83 -0.81 -25.73
C GLU A 418 8.62 -1.74 -26.68
N GLY A 419 9.10 -2.85 -26.14
CA GLY A 419 9.85 -3.90 -26.85
C GLY A 419 8.98 -5.14 -27.13
N PRO A 420 9.30 -5.93 -28.17
CA PRO A 420 8.53 -7.11 -28.58
C PRO A 420 8.78 -8.32 -27.65
N GLY A 421 8.56 -8.15 -26.34
CA GLY A 421 8.77 -9.17 -25.29
C GLY A 421 7.62 -9.35 -24.29
N CYS A 422 6.69 -8.39 -24.18
CA CYS A 422 5.55 -8.50 -23.26
C CYS A 422 4.49 -9.48 -23.82
N VAL A 423 4.65 -10.77 -23.49
CA VAL A 423 3.73 -11.85 -23.84
C VAL A 423 2.31 -11.53 -23.34
N LYS A 424 1.38 -11.34 -24.27
CA LYS A 424 -0.06 -11.36 -23.97
C LYS A 424 -0.45 -12.80 -23.66
N ASP A 425 -1.16 -13.03 -22.56
CA ASP A 425 -1.76 -14.34 -22.28
C ASP A 425 -2.60 -14.81 -23.49
N PRO A 426 -2.46 -16.07 -23.94
CA PRO A 426 -3.25 -16.57 -25.06
C PRO A 426 -4.74 -16.59 -24.70
N ALA A 427 -5.58 -16.17 -25.64
CA ALA A 427 -7.03 -16.24 -25.48
C ALA A 427 -7.49 -17.68 -25.21
N PRO A 428 -8.49 -17.91 -24.34
CA PRO A 428 -8.91 -19.25 -23.96
C PRO A 428 -9.54 -19.98 -25.15
N GLY A 429 -8.81 -20.95 -25.73
CA GLY A 429 -9.30 -21.77 -26.84
C GLY A 429 -8.24 -22.44 -27.72
N THR A 430 -6.96 -22.06 -27.64
CA THR A 430 -5.89 -22.69 -28.45
C THR A 430 -5.24 -23.90 -27.76
N PRO A 431 -4.95 -24.99 -28.50
CA PRO A 431 -4.30 -26.18 -27.94
C PRO A 431 -2.81 -25.93 -27.63
N SER A 432 -2.33 -26.50 -26.52
CA SER A 432 -0.98 -26.24 -26.01
C SER A 432 0.11 -27.00 -26.78
N LEU A 433 1.00 -26.28 -27.47
CA LEU A 433 2.27 -26.83 -27.94
C LEU A 433 3.16 -27.22 -26.76
N ARG A 434 3.36 -28.53 -26.56
CA ARG A 434 4.31 -29.05 -25.56
C ARG A 434 5.74 -28.86 -26.04
N PHE A 435 6.48 -27.94 -25.42
CA PHE A 435 7.93 -27.92 -25.51
C PHE A 435 8.53 -29.01 -24.59
N SER A 436 8.71 -30.21 -25.14
CA SER A 436 9.53 -31.25 -24.51
C SER A 436 11.01 -30.90 -24.67
N LEU A 437 11.75 -30.74 -23.58
CA LEU A 437 13.21 -30.73 -23.63
C LEU A 437 13.72 -32.13 -23.98
N VAL A 438 14.22 -32.30 -25.21
CA VAL A 438 14.96 -33.49 -25.63
C VAL A 438 16.45 -33.13 -25.62
N ALA A 439 17.21 -33.69 -24.69
CA ALA A 439 18.66 -33.60 -24.70
C ALA A 439 19.21 -34.48 -25.84
N THR A 440 20.11 -33.94 -26.65
CA THR A 440 20.72 -34.66 -27.78
C THR A 440 21.95 -35.45 -27.32
N CYS A 441 22.06 -36.68 -27.81
CA CYS A 441 23.29 -37.48 -27.80
C CYS A 441 23.54 -38.01 -29.23
N PRO A 442 24.80 -38.05 -29.70
CA PRO A 442 25.09 -38.38 -31.10
C PRO A 442 25.13 -39.89 -31.34
N GLY A 443 24.43 -40.37 -32.38
CA GLY A 443 24.57 -41.78 -32.80
C GLY A 443 23.60 -42.28 -33.86
N LYS A 444 24.10 -42.41 -35.10
CA LYS A 444 23.55 -43.19 -36.24
C LYS A 444 22.24 -42.71 -36.88
N SER A 445 22.25 -42.75 -38.21
CA SER A 445 21.12 -42.60 -39.13
C SER A 445 20.89 -43.92 -39.91
N PRO A 446 19.95 -44.01 -40.86
CA PRO A 446 18.51 -43.94 -40.64
C PRO A 446 17.77 -45.16 -41.25
N ARG A 447 16.44 -45.24 -41.10
CA ARG A 447 15.57 -46.01 -42.01
C ARG A 447 14.15 -45.43 -42.03
N LEU A 448 13.45 -45.54 -43.16
CA LEU A 448 12.13 -44.93 -43.40
C LEU A 448 10.98 -45.94 -43.43
N SER A 449 9.81 -45.51 -42.94
CA SER A 449 8.45 -45.85 -43.36
C SER A 449 7.52 -44.80 -42.72
N THR A 450 6.85 -43.89 -43.43
CA THR A 450 5.66 -44.05 -44.30
C THR A 450 4.38 -44.45 -43.54
N ASP A 451 3.26 -43.95 -44.05
CA ASP A 451 1.87 -44.15 -43.58
C ASP A 451 1.45 -43.52 -42.24
N SER A 452 0.17 -43.15 -42.03
CA SER A 452 -0.78 -42.39 -42.89
C SER A 452 -2.02 -41.97 -42.07
N ASP A 453 -2.84 -41.10 -42.67
CA ASP A 453 -4.31 -41.03 -42.54
C ASP A 453 -5.06 -40.50 -41.29
N ASN A 454 -5.96 -39.55 -41.62
CA ASN A 454 -7.33 -39.32 -41.12
C ASN A 454 -7.66 -38.42 -39.89
N LYS A 455 -8.28 -37.28 -40.26
CA LYS A 455 -9.61 -36.75 -39.83
C LYS A 455 -9.82 -36.42 -38.33
N LEU A 456 -10.07 -35.14 -38.01
CA LEU A 456 -11.36 -34.41 -38.16
C LEU A 456 -12.48 -34.94 -37.25
N LEU A 457 -12.52 -34.41 -36.02
CA LEU A 457 -13.63 -33.58 -35.51
C LEU A 457 -13.11 -32.62 -34.43
#